data_AF-A0A397B758-F1
#
_entry.id   AF-A0A397B758-F1
#
_cell.length_a   1.000
_cell.length_b   1.000
_cell.length_c   1.000
_cell.angle_alpha   90.00
_cell.angle_beta   90.00
_cell.angle_gamma   90.00
#
_symmetry.space_group_name_H-M   'P 1'
#
loop_
_entity.id
_entity.type
_entity.pdbx_description
1 polymer ?
#
loop_
_entity_poly.entity_id
_entity_poly.type
_entity_poly.pdbx_seq_one_letter_code
_entity_poly.pdbx_strand_id
1 'polypeptide(L)'
;MRGIGGAVTAGLAAWSAQAKTILHISDVHLNLTLDEMNYGFDSSPRLLESALSYARSVLHDPDLLLYTGDAVAHIDHNESVLAKTVQTGFSMVQEYFHVKNVTAILGNADFHDYEFYVTDPEKGGTNPTIGMVDAPWKQALSPSHFEAFDSRGYLWYQIEPKLVVISLNTVPYSVKHKPDTKYLDDPFNQFEWLRRTLVEVQTNGSYAYIVGHIPPIIDSYGGESQWELKYMLTYQAIVEAFPDIIKAQ
;
A
#
# COMPACT_ATOMS: atom_id res chain seq x y z
N MET A 1 -12.95 -41.44 -58.89
CA MET A 1 -12.58 -40.02 -58.70
C MET A 1 -13.32 -39.49 -57.48
N ARG A 2 -12.67 -39.48 -56.31
CA ARG A 2 -13.13 -38.80 -55.09
C ARG A 2 -11.89 -38.35 -54.34
N GLY A 3 -11.90 -37.12 -53.86
CA GLY A 3 -10.83 -36.55 -53.04
C GLY A 3 -10.86 -35.04 -53.03
N ILE A 4 -11.85 -34.48 -52.33
CA ILE A 4 -11.85 -33.09 -51.86
C ILE A 4 -10.88 -33.04 -50.67
N GLY A 5 -9.90 -32.15 -50.70
CA GLY A 5 -8.97 -31.93 -49.59
C GLY A 5 -8.66 -30.45 -49.47
N GLY A 6 -9.56 -29.72 -48.81
CA GLY A 6 -9.30 -28.34 -48.39
C GLY A 6 -8.26 -28.36 -47.26
N ALA A 7 -7.13 -27.68 -47.48
CA ALA A 7 -6.18 -27.39 -46.43
C ALA A 7 -6.75 -26.23 -45.58
N VAL A 8 -7.26 -26.57 -44.39
CA VAL A 8 -7.55 -25.58 -43.36
C VAL A 8 -6.23 -25.26 -42.68
N THR A 9 -5.61 -24.14 -43.05
CA THR A 9 -4.50 -23.55 -42.29
C THR A 9 -5.08 -22.95 -41.01
N ALA A 10 -5.03 -23.69 -39.91
CA ALA A 10 -5.27 -23.15 -38.59
C ALA A 10 -4.11 -22.20 -38.24
N GLY A 11 -4.36 -20.90 -38.33
CA GLY A 11 -3.45 -19.87 -37.83
C GLY A 11 -3.42 -19.93 -36.31
N LEU A 12 -2.33 -20.44 -35.75
CA LEU A 12 -1.98 -20.23 -34.35
C LEU A 12 -1.58 -18.77 -34.19
N ALA A 13 -2.54 -17.91 -33.84
CA ALA A 13 -2.23 -16.60 -33.31
C ALA A 13 -1.60 -16.80 -31.92
N ALA A 14 -0.28 -16.75 -31.85
CA ALA A 14 0.43 -16.63 -30.59
C ALA A 14 0.08 -15.25 -30.00
N TRP A 15 -0.81 -15.23 -29.01
CA TRP A 15 -1.01 -14.06 -28.17
C TRP A 15 0.24 -13.91 -27.30
N SER A 16 1.16 -13.01 -27.66
CA SER A 16 2.16 -12.55 -26.72
C SER A 16 1.45 -11.67 -25.69
N ALA A 17 1.17 -12.22 -24.51
CA ALA A 17 0.71 -11.39 -23.39
C ALA A 17 1.83 -10.40 -23.06
N GLN A 18 1.55 -9.11 -23.18
CA GLN A 18 2.45 -8.07 -22.68
C GLN A 18 2.53 -8.18 -21.16
N ALA A 19 3.75 -8.13 -20.60
CA ALA A 19 3.93 -8.15 -19.16
C ALA A 19 3.24 -6.92 -18.53
N LYS A 20 2.47 -7.16 -17.48
CA LYS A 20 1.86 -6.13 -16.65
C LYS A 20 2.93 -5.40 -15.85
N THR A 21 2.69 -4.14 -15.54
CA THR A 21 3.68 -3.24 -14.93
C THR A 21 3.16 -2.65 -13.62
N ILE A 22 4.07 -2.48 -12.66
CA ILE A 22 3.77 -1.88 -11.36
C ILE A 22 4.70 -0.68 -11.20
N LEU A 23 4.14 0.47 -10.87
CA LEU A 23 4.88 1.62 -10.36
C LEU A 23 4.76 1.64 -8.84
N HIS A 24 5.89 1.61 -8.13
CA HIS A 24 5.91 1.67 -6.67
C HIS A 24 6.68 2.90 -6.21
N ILE A 25 5.99 3.76 -5.46
CA ILE A 25 6.50 4.98 -4.82
C ILE A 25 6.34 4.80 -3.31
N SER A 26 7.33 5.21 -2.52
CA SER A 26 7.30 5.14 -1.06
C SER A 26 8.15 6.25 -0.48
N ASP A 27 7.90 6.62 0.78
CA ASP A 27 8.80 7.46 1.59
C ASP A 27 9.12 8.78 0.89
N VAL A 28 8.08 9.42 0.34
CA VAL A 28 8.24 10.69 -0.36
C VAL A 28 8.67 11.77 0.61
N HIS A 29 8.14 11.78 1.83
CA HIS A 29 8.43 12.77 2.86
C HIS A 29 8.36 14.21 2.30
N LEU A 30 7.19 14.64 1.88
CA LEU A 30 7.02 15.93 1.22
C LEU A 30 7.07 17.07 2.24
N ASN A 31 8.00 18.00 2.05
CA ASN A 31 8.05 19.27 2.76
C ASN A 31 7.59 20.39 1.82
N LEU A 32 6.34 20.86 1.99
CA LEU A 32 5.74 21.89 1.14
C LEU A 32 6.44 23.26 1.21
N THR A 33 7.29 23.49 2.21
CA THR A 33 8.02 24.76 2.40
C THR A 33 9.44 24.72 1.87
N LEU A 34 9.93 23.54 1.49
CA LEU A 34 11.29 23.33 1.02
C LEU A 34 11.37 23.58 -0.50
N ASP A 35 12.39 24.30 -0.94
CA ASP A 35 12.69 24.53 -2.37
C ASP A 35 14.00 23.85 -2.81
N GLU A 36 14.87 23.49 -1.86
CA GLU A 36 16.14 22.82 -2.14
C GLU A 36 15.98 21.30 -2.36
N MET A 37 17.02 20.70 -2.95
CA MET A 37 17.13 19.26 -3.21
C MET A 37 18.50 18.78 -2.73
N ASN A 38 18.71 18.82 -1.41
CA ASN A 38 20.00 18.56 -0.76
C ASN A 38 19.91 17.32 0.13
N TYR A 39 21.01 16.56 0.21
CA TYR A 39 21.11 15.46 1.17
C TYR A 39 20.93 15.95 2.61
N GLY A 40 20.30 15.12 3.45
CA GLY A 40 20.00 15.45 4.85
C GLY A 40 18.69 16.21 5.05
N PHE A 41 17.95 16.49 3.98
CA PHE A 41 16.61 17.05 4.00
C PHE A 41 15.61 16.06 3.37
N ASP A 42 14.36 16.18 3.79
CA ASP A 42 13.22 15.54 3.15
C ASP A 42 12.93 16.14 1.75
N SER A 43 11.93 15.63 1.03
CA SER A 43 11.69 16.00 -0.37
C SER A 43 10.97 17.34 -0.52
N SER A 44 11.50 18.22 -1.37
CA SER A 44 10.75 19.38 -1.87
C SER A 44 9.72 18.96 -2.94
N PRO A 45 8.68 19.78 -3.20
CA PRO A 45 7.75 19.52 -4.30
C PRO A 45 8.45 19.39 -5.65
N ARG A 46 9.55 20.12 -5.86
CA ARG A 46 10.35 20.04 -7.09
C ARG A 46 11.04 18.69 -7.27
N LEU A 47 11.52 18.08 -6.18
CA LEU A 47 12.10 16.74 -6.24
C LEU A 47 11.05 15.70 -6.60
N LEU A 48 9.89 15.75 -5.94
CA LEU A 48 8.77 14.86 -6.24
C LEU A 48 8.30 15.01 -7.69
N GLU A 49 8.12 16.24 -8.16
CA GLU A 49 7.74 16.53 -9.55
C GLU A 49 8.77 15.97 -10.54
N SER A 50 10.07 16.17 -10.29
CA SER A 50 11.13 15.62 -11.12
C SER A 50 11.11 14.09 -11.16
N ALA A 51 10.87 13.44 -10.03
CA ALA A 51 10.79 11.98 -9.94
C ALA A 51 9.58 11.43 -10.71
N LEU A 52 8.40 12.05 -10.55
CA LEU A 52 7.18 11.68 -11.25
C LEU A 52 7.29 11.89 -12.76
N SER A 53 7.90 13.01 -13.19
CA SER A 53 8.17 13.29 -14.59
C SER A 53 9.07 12.24 -15.24
N TYR A 54 10.16 11.86 -14.54
CA TYR A 54 11.02 10.78 -15.00
C TYR A 54 10.29 9.44 -15.05
N ALA A 55 9.55 9.08 -13.98
CA ALA A 55 8.78 7.85 -13.92
C ALA A 55 7.80 7.75 -15.09
N ARG A 56 7.08 8.84 -15.42
CA ARG A 56 6.14 8.90 -16.55
C ARG A 56 6.83 8.76 -17.91
N SER A 57 8.09 9.21 -18.03
CA SER A 57 8.87 9.04 -19.25
C SER A 57 9.30 7.59 -19.50
N VAL A 58 9.45 6.80 -18.43
CA VAL A 58 9.85 5.38 -18.49
C VAL A 58 8.62 4.47 -18.58
N LEU A 59 7.60 4.75 -17.76
CA LEU A 59 6.38 3.96 -17.63
C LEU A 59 5.17 4.90 -17.64
N HIS A 60 4.63 5.16 -18.82
CA HIS A 60 3.56 6.15 -19.00
C HIS A 60 2.23 5.74 -18.34
N ASP A 61 1.88 4.45 -18.38
CA ASP A 61 0.59 3.93 -17.91
C ASP A 61 0.79 2.60 -17.17
N PRO A 62 1.14 2.64 -15.87
CA PRO A 62 1.31 1.44 -15.07
C PRO A 62 -0.05 0.75 -14.81
N ASP A 63 -0.07 -0.59 -14.81
CA ASP A 63 -1.28 -1.36 -14.50
C ASP A 63 -1.67 -1.28 -13.02
N LEU A 64 -0.68 -1.04 -12.15
CA LEU A 64 -0.86 -0.85 -10.71
C LEU A 64 0.10 0.24 -10.21
N LEU A 65 -0.41 1.14 -9.36
CA LEU A 65 0.40 2.12 -8.64
C LEU A 65 0.32 1.83 -7.15
N LEU A 66 1.47 1.49 -6.56
CA LEU A 66 1.67 1.37 -5.12
C LEU A 66 2.24 2.69 -4.59
N TYR A 67 1.52 3.31 -3.66
CA TYR A 67 2.06 4.36 -2.81
C TYR A 67 1.99 3.88 -1.37
N THR A 68 3.12 3.45 -0.81
CA THR A 68 3.21 2.73 0.47
C THR A 68 3.41 3.65 1.68
N GLY A 69 2.87 4.87 1.65
CA GLY A 69 2.88 5.79 2.79
C GLY A 69 4.15 6.64 2.94
N ASP A 70 4.24 7.32 4.08
CA ASP A 70 5.28 8.29 4.43
C ASP A 70 5.35 9.47 3.44
N ALA A 71 4.20 10.12 3.26
CA ALA A 71 4.02 11.27 2.41
C ALA A 71 4.44 12.59 3.08
N VAL A 72 4.55 12.65 4.41
CA VAL A 72 4.87 13.90 5.13
C VAL A 72 6.30 13.90 5.65
N ALA A 73 6.95 15.07 5.55
CA ALA A 73 8.30 15.30 6.05
C ALA A 73 8.40 15.26 7.57
N HIS A 74 9.61 14.98 8.07
CA HIS A 74 9.99 14.97 9.48
C HIS A 74 10.20 16.39 10.04
N ILE A 75 9.11 17.15 10.09
CA ILE A 75 9.08 18.53 10.61
C ILE A 75 7.99 18.68 11.68
N ASP A 76 8.00 19.78 12.41
CA ASP A 76 6.88 20.10 13.30
C ASP A 76 5.64 20.42 12.45
N HIS A 77 4.59 19.59 12.58
CA HIS A 77 3.31 19.78 11.89
C HIS A 77 2.13 19.79 12.84
N ASN A 78 1.08 20.48 12.42
CA ASN A 78 -0.27 20.31 12.94
C ASN A 78 -1.13 19.52 11.94
N GLU A 79 -2.33 19.12 12.34
CA GLU A 79 -3.25 18.35 11.49
C GLU A 79 -3.53 19.00 10.13
N SER A 80 -3.63 20.33 10.07
CA SER A 80 -3.87 21.03 8.80
C SER A 80 -2.69 20.91 7.84
N VAL A 81 -1.46 20.89 8.36
CA VAL A 81 -0.24 20.69 7.56
C VAL A 81 -0.17 19.24 7.09
N LEU A 82 -0.42 18.27 7.97
CA LEU A 82 -0.50 16.84 7.63
C LEU A 82 -1.48 16.61 6.47
N ALA A 83 -2.74 16.99 6.67
CA ALA A 83 -3.81 16.84 5.68
C ALA A 83 -3.44 17.50 4.34
N LYS A 84 -2.90 18.72 4.39
CA LYS A 84 -2.52 19.45 3.18
C LYS A 84 -1.36 18.79 2.44
N THR A 85 -0.37 18.27 3.15
CA THR A 85 0.80 17.60 2.58
C THR A 85 0.40 16.28 1.93
N VAL A 86 -0.34 15.41 2.63
CA VAL A 86 -0.83 14.13 2.07
C VAL A 86 -1.70 14.39 0.84
N GLN A 87 -2.64 15.35 0.93
CA GLN A 87 -3.49 15.72 -0.21
C GLN A 87 -2.68 16.25 -1.40
N THR A 88 -1.67 17.07 -1.15
CA THR A 88 -0.85 17.66 -2.23
C THR A 88 0.01 16.59 -2.90
N GLY A 89 0.70 15.74 -2.14
CA GLY A 89 1.49 14.64 -2.69
C GLY A 89 0.63 13.67 -3.50
N PHE A 90 -0.55 13.32 -2.97
CA PHE A 90 -1.51 12.45 -3.67
C PHE A 90 -2.00 13.09 -4.98
N SER A 91 -2.38 14.37 -4.97
CA SER A 91 -2.77 15.10 -6.18
C SER A 91 -1.66 15.13 -7.22
N MET A 92 -0.41 15.37 -6.81
CA MET A 92 0.74 15.34 -7.72
C MET A 92 0.90 13.97 -8.37
N VAL A 93 0.80 12.88 -7.63
CA VAL A 93 0.85 11.52 -8.20
C VAL A 93 -0.28 11.30 -9.22
N GLN A 94 -1.51 11.73 -8.89
CA GLN A 94 -2.67 11.59 -9.77
C GLN A 94 -2.57 12.42 -11.07
N GLU A 95 -1.92 13.59 -11.04
CA GLU A 95 -1.69 14.40 -12.24
C GLU A 95 -0.78 13.71 -13.26
N TYR A 96 0.17 12.90 -12.78
CA TYR A 96 1.09 12.15 -13.62
C TYR A 96 0.53 10.80 -14.05
N PHE A 97 -0.23 10.12 -13.18
CA PHE A 97 -0.70 8.76 -13.40
C PHE A 97 -2.20 8.63 -13.14
N HIS A 98 -2.96 8.29 -14.19
CA HIS A 98 -4.41 8.07 -14.13
C HIS A 98 -4.73 6.65 -13.64
N VAL A 99 -4.23 6.29 -12.47
CA VAL A 99 -4.31 4.89 -12.03
C VAL A 99 -5.55 4.71 -11.17
N LYS A 100 -6.38 3.75 -11.58
CA LYS A 100 -7.43 3.20 -10.74
C LYS A 100 -6.74 2.50 -9.57
N ASN A 101 -7.13 2.85 -8.36
CA ASN A 101 -6.65 2.20 -7.13
C ASN A 101 -5.22 2.59 -6.74
N VAL A 102 -4.95 3.89 -6.53
CA VAL A 102 -3.83 4.26 -5.64
C VAL A 102 -4.04 3.53 -4.33
N THR A 103 -3.01 2.80 -3.90
CA THR A 103 -3.15 1.88 -2.78
C THR A 103 -3.38 2.63 -1.47
N ALA A 104 -4.39 2.21 -0.72
CA ALA A 104 -4.66 2.74 0.61
C ALA A 104 -3.71 2.09 1.61
N ILE A 105 -2.56 2.72 1.80
CA ILE A 105 -1.46 2.29 2.67
C ILE A 105 -0.99 3.54 3.41
N LEU A 106 -0.84 3.41 4.72
CA LEU A 106 -0.38 4.47 5.61
C LEU A 106 1.01 4.10 6.15
N GLY A 107 1.91 5.08 6.16
CA GLY A 107 3.20 5.01 6.82
C GLY A 107 3.18 5.73 8.17
N ASN A 108 4.24 5.55 8.97
CA ASN A 108 4.29 6.13 10.32
C ASN A 108 4.42 7.66 10.31
N ALA A 109 4.98 8.25 9.26
CA ALA A 109 5.14 9.69 9.12
C ALA A 109 3.96 10.37 8.43
N ASP A 110 2.90 9.64 8.01
CA ASP A 110 1.70 10.26 7.44
C ASP A 110 0.88 11.08 8.48
N PHE A 111 1.23 10.96 9.76
CA PHE A 111 0.62 11.65 10.89
C PHE A 111 1.71 12.08 11.90
N HIS A 112 1.40 12.19 13.18
CA HIS A 112 2.41 12.43 14.21
C HIS A 112 3.26 11.17 14.38
N ASP A 113 4.53 11.21 13.95
CA ASP A 113 5.43 10.05 13.78
C ASP A 113 5.21 8.87 14.75
N TYR A 114 4.78 7.72 14.21
CA TYR A 114 4.40 6.49 14.93
C TYR A 114 3.20 6.58 15.89
N GLU A 115 2.59 7.75 16.07
CA GLU A 115 1.38 7.93 16.89
C GLU A 115 0.12 7.53 16.11
N PHE A 116 -0.35 6.30 16.36
CA PHE A 116 -1.51 5.73 15.70
C PHE A 116 -2.46 5.09 16.71
N TYR A 117 -3.66 5.64 16.86
CA TYR A 117 -4.63 5.12 17.82
C TYR A 117 -5.25 3.82 17.32
N VAL A 118 -4.98 2.72 18.03
CA VAL A 118 -5.63 1.43 17.78
C VAL A 118 -7.06 1.48 18.31
N THR A 119 -8.05 1.49 17.40
CA THR A 119 -9.48 1.47 17.73
C THR A 119 -10.08 0.09 17.49
N ASP A 120 -11.28 -0.12 18.03
CA ASP A 120 -12.05 -1.34 17.78
C ASP A 120 -12.69 -1.27 16.38
N PRO A 121 -12.26 -2.10 15.42
CA PRO A 121 -12.76 -2.06 14.04
C PRO A 121 -14.23 -2.49 13.92
N GLU A 122 -14.78 -3.21 14.90
CA GLU A 122 -16.17 -3.68 14.86
C GLU A 122 -17.18 -2.58 15.19
N LYS A 123 -16.74 -1.52 15.89
CA LYS A 123 -17.57 -0.34 16.16
C LYS A 123 -17.79 0.52 14.92
N GLY A 124 -16.95 0.36 13.90
CA GLY A 124 -16.95 1.18 12.70
C GLY A 124 -16.65 2.65 12.98
N GLY A 125 -16.91 3.48 11.97
CA GLY A 125 -16.63 4.92 12.01
C GLY A 125 -15.16 5.28 11.77
N THR A 126 -14.91 6.58 11.68
CA THR A 126 -13.58 7.15 11.39
C THR A 126 -12.62 6.93 12.56
N ASN A 127 -11.48 6.30 12.27
CA ASN A 127 -10.36 6.25 13.19
C ASN A 127 -9.78 7.66 13.36
N PRO A 128 -9.51 8.13 14.58
CA PRO A 128 -9.08 9.51 14.81
C PRO A 128 -7.73 9.85 14.18
N THR A 129 -6.81 8.88 14.03
CA THR A 129 -5.53 9.11 13.33
C THR A 129 -5.73 9.14 11.82
N ILE A 130 -6.49 8.18 11.27
CA ILE A 130 -6.74 8.12 9.81
C ILE A 130 -7.51 9.36 9.34
N GLY A 131 -8.52 9.78 10.10
CA GLY A 131 -9.35 10.95 9.81
C GLY A 131 -8.59 12.27 9.74
N MET A 132 -7.34 12.34 10.20
CA MET A 132 -6.48 13.51 9.99
C MET A 132 -6.09 13.68 8.51
N VAL A 133 -6.03 12.59 7.75
CA VAL A 133 -5.45 12.55 6.39
C VAL A 133 -6.26 11.75 5.38
N ASP A 134 -7.47 11.29 5.73
CA ASP A 134 -8.32 10.37 4.95
C ASP A 134 -8.84 10.93 3.60
N ALA A 135 -8.85 12.25 3.43
CA ALA A 135 -9.51 12.95 2.34
C ALA A 135 -9.14 12.47 0.92
N PRO A 136 -7.87 12.13 0.61
CA PRO A 136 -7.52 11.63 -0.72
C PRO A 136 -8.14 10.26 -1.02
N TRP A 137 -8.17 9.36 -0.04
CA TRP A 137 -8.77 8.03 -0.20
C TRP A 137 -10.29 8.09 -0.27
N LYS A 138 -10.92 9.07 0.39
CA LYS A 138 -12.36 9.33 0.25
C LYS A 138 -12.79 9.61 -1.19
N GLN A 139 -11.91 10.25 -1.96
CA GLN A 139 -12.15 10.56 -3.37
C GLN A 139 -11.81 9.38 -4.29
N ALA A 140 -10.81 8.57 -3.91
CA ALA A 140 -10.26 7.52 -4.76
C ALA A 140 -10.90 6.14 -4.58
N LEU A 141 -11.46 5.84 -3.40
CA LEU A 141 -12.03 4.54 -3.06
C LEU A 141 -13.55 4.51 -3.24
N SER A 142 -14.10 3.30 -3.43
CA SER A 142 -15.55 3.10 -3.31
C SER A 142 -15.99 3.39 -1.87
N PRO A 143 -17.27 3.76 -1.62
CA PRO A 143 -17.74 4.06 -0.28
C PRO A 143 -17.46 2.95 0.75
N SER A 144 -17.62 1.68 0.36
CA SER A 144 -17.36 0.54 1.25
C SER A 144 -15.88 0.30 1.51
N HIS A 145 -15.01 0.51 0.51
CA HIS A 145 -13.56 0.45 0.72
C HIS A 145 -13.08 1.62 1.56
N PHE A 146 -13.63 2.82 1.34
CA PHE A 146 -13.29 3.97 2.14
C PHE A 146 -13.69 3.77 3.60
N GLU A 147 -14.94 3.35 3.90
CA GLU A 147 -15.38 3.08 5.28
C GLU A 147 -14.51 2.00 5.96
N ALA A 148 -14.19 0.93 5.24
CA ALA A 148 -13.32 -0.11 5.74
C ALA A 148 -11.88 0.37 5.94
N PHE A 149 -11.36 1.28 5.11
CA PHE A 149 -10.02 1.86 5.28
C PHE A 149 -10.00 2.87 6.43
N ASP A 150 -10.95 3.79 6.45
CA ASP A 150 -11.05 4.88 7.41
C ASP A 150 -11.21 4.40 8.87
N SER A 151 -11.74 3.18 9.06
CA SER A 151 -11.89 2.58 10.39
C SER A 151 -10.66 1.83 10.91
N ARG A 152 -9.77 1.31 10.04
CA ARG A 152 -8.71 0.36 10.46
C ARG A 152 -7.41 0.40 9.65
N GLY A 153 -7.39 1.05 8.49
CA GLY A 153 -6.20 1.31 7.69
C GLY A 153 -5.73 0.18 6.78
N TYR A 154 -6.49 -0.92 6.65
CA TYR A 154 -6.15 -2.06 5.80
C TYR A 154 -7.32 -2.49 4.93
N LEU A 155 -7.00 -2.99 3.73
CA LEU A 155 -7.96 -3.39 2.70
C LEU A 155 -7.44 -4.57 1.88
N TRP A 156 -8.35 -5.18 1.14
CA TRP A 156 -7.96 -5.93 -0.05
C TRP A 156 -8.84 -5.49 -1.21
N TYR A 157 -8.31 -5.58 -2.43
CA TYR A 157 -9.10 -5.39 -3.63
C TYR A 157 -8.52 -6.19 -4.79
N GLN A 158 -9.41 -6.56 -5.70
CA GLN A 158 -9.07 -7.30 -6.89
C GLN A 158 -8.44 -6.38 -7.94
N ILE A 159 -7.25 -6.75 -8.42
CA ILE A 159 -6.52 -5.99 -9.45
C ILE A 159 -6.53 -6.68 -10.82
N GLU A 160 -6.67 -8.00 -10.84
CA GLU A 160 -6.88 -8.81 -12.05
C GLU A 160 -7.86 -9.98 -11.73
N PRO A 161 -8.41 -10.70 -12.72
CA PRO A 161 -9.35 -11.79 -12.49
C PRO A 161 -8.91 -12.85 -11.47
N LYS A 162 -7.59 -13.07 -11.31
CA LYS A 162 -7.00 -14.04 -10.37
C LYS A 162 -5.92 -13.45 -9.46
N LEU A 163 -5.89 -12.13 -9.28
CA LEU A 163 -4.89 -11.47 -8.46
C LEU A 163 -5.53 -10.36 -7.63
N VAL A 164 -5.27 -10.41 -6.32
CA VAL A 164 -5.66 -9.37 -5.37
C VAL A 164 -4.41 -8.70 -4.80
N VAL A 165 -4.58 -7.45 -4.37
CA VAL A 165 -3.65 -6.77 -3.48
C VAL A 165 -4.28 -6.72 -2.10
N ILE A 166 -3.51 -7.05 -1.08
CA ILE A 166 -3.86 -6.96 0.34
C ILE A 166 -2.96 -5.89 0.95
N SER A 167 -3.52 -4.72 1.27
CA SER A 167 -2.81 -3.66 1.98
C SER A 167 -2.97 -3.80 3.49
N LEU A 168 -1.86 -3.73 4.21
CA LEU A 168 -1.79 -3.83 5.66
C LEU A 168 -1.54 -2.46 6.29
N ASN A 169 -2.12 -2.26 7.46
CA ASN A 169 -1.76 -1.20 8.38
C ASN A 169 -0.68 -1.74 9.33
N THR A 170 0.58 -1.49 8.98
CA THR A 170 1.74 -2.04 9.70
C THR A 170 2.23 -1.14 10.83
N VAL A 171 1.70 0.07 10.96
CA VAL A 171 2.16 1.06 11.95
C VAL A 171 1.99 0.57 13.40
N PRO A 172 0.87 -0.06 13.79
CA PRO A 172 0.70 -0.64 15.13
C PRO A 172 1.69 -1.75 15.47
N TYR A 173 2.37 -2.33 14.47
CA TYR A 173 3.32 -3.40 14.70
C TYR A 173 4.73 -2.90 15.02
N SER A 174 4.99 -1.61 14.79
CA SER A 174 6.31 -1.00 14.99
C SER A 174 6.77 -1.07 16.45
N VAL A 175 8.06 -1.31 16.68
CA VAL A 175 8.65 -1.19 18.03
C VAL A 175 8.59 0.23 18.60
N LYS A 176 8.42 1.23 17.72
CA LYS A 176 8.30 2.66 18.04
C LYS A 176 6.86 3.14 18.16
N HIS A 177 5.88 2.28 17.89
CA HIS A 177 4.46 2.63 17.90
C HIS A 177 4.02 3.29 19.22
N LYS A 178 3.18 4.32 19.11
CA LYS A 178 2.58 5.04 20.23
C LYS A 178 1.08 5.26 20.02
N PRO A 179 0.27 5.30 21.10
CA PRO A 179 0.62 4.89 22.46
C PRO A 179 0.99 3.40 22.52
N ASP A 180 1.68 2.96 23.58
CA ASP A 180 2.11 1.56 23.70
C ASP A 180 0.89 0.61 23.72
N THR A 181 0.74 -0.17 22.65
CA THR A 181 -0.27 -1.22 22.53
C THR A 181 0.30 -2.64 22.48
N LYS A 182 1.54 -2.85 22.97
CA LYS A 182 2.22 -4.16 22.95
C LYS A 182 1.49 -5.25 23.75
N TYR A 183 0.52 -4.89 24.58
CA TYR A 183 -0.35 -5.85 25.27
C TYR A 183 -1.44 -6.44 24.36
N LEU A 184 -1.74 -5.83 23.20
CA LEU A 184 -2.69 -6.36 22.22
C LEU A 184 -2.02 -7.43 21.36
N ASP A 185 -2.61 -8.60 21.24
CA ASP A 185 -2.05 -9.67 20.40
C ASP A 185 -2.34 -9.49 18.91
N ASP A 186 -3.43 -8.80 18.58
CA ASP A 186 -3.81 -8.50 17.21
C ASP A 186 -4.45 -7.09 17.09
N PRO A 187 -3.64 -6.02 17.03
CA PRO A 187 -4.14 -4.68 16.77
C PRO A 187 -5.09 -4.64 15.57
N PHE A 188 -6.29 -4.10 15.78
CA PHE A 188 -7.39 -4.06 14.80
C PHE A 188 -7.89 -5.44 14.31
N ASN A 189 -7.62 -6.56 14.99
CA ASN A 189 -7.98 -7.90 14.51
C ASN A 189 -7.46 -8.19 13.08
N GLN A 190 -6.35 -7.55 12.71
CA GLN A 190 -5.85 -7.54 11.34
C GLN A 190 -5.20 -8.87 10.95
N PHE A 191 -4.55 -9.58 11.87
CA PHE A 191 -4.01 -10.92 11.61
C PHE A 191 -5.12 -11.97 11.48
N GLU A 192 -6.18 -11.89 12.29
CA GLU A 192 -7.37 -12.72 12.09
C GLU A 192 -7.99 -12.47 10.71
N TRP A 193 -8.19 -11.18 10.38
CA TRP A 193 -8.70 -10.77 9.07
C TRP A 193 -7.81 -11.27 7.91
N LEU A 194 -6.49 -11.09 8.01
CA LEU A 194 -5.53 -11.51 6.97
C LEU A 194 -5.60 -13.01 6.70
N ARG A 195 -5.66 -13.84 7.75
CA ARG A 195 -5.81 -15.30 7.60
C ARG A 195 -7.09 -15.65 6.85
N ARG A 196 -8.22 -15.05 7.25
CA ARG A 196 -9.51 -15.28 6.59
C ARG A 196 -9.47 -14.86 5.12
N THR A 197 -8.91 -13.68 4.83
CA THR A 197 -8.74 -13.19 3.46
C THR A 197 -7.87 -14.13 2.61
N LEU A 198 -6.76 -14.64 3.14
CA LEU A 198 -5.90 -15.58 2.41
C LEU A 198 -6.58 -16.95 2.17
N VAL A 199 -7.39 -17.44 3.11
CA VAL A 199 -8.24 -18.63 2.90
C VAL A 199 -9.25 -18.39 1.76
N GLU A 200 -9.89 -17.23 1.73
CA GLU A 200 -10.81 -16.86 0.66
C GLU A 200 -10.11 -16.75 -0.71
N VAL A 201 -8.93 -16.12 -0.76
CA VAL A 201 -8.09 -16.03 -1.97
C VAL A 201 -7.73 -17.43 -2.48
N GLN A 202 -7.29 -18.32 -1.59
CA GLN A 202 -6.94 -19.69 -1.93
C GLN A 202 -8.14 -20.49 -2.44
N THR A 203 -9.28 -20.38 -1.74
CA THR A 203 -10.53 -21.08 -2.09
C THR A 203 -11.04 -20.64 -3.47
N ASN A 204 -10.87 -19.36 -3.80
CA ASN A 204 -11.24 -18.80 -5.10
C ASN A 204 -10.24 -19.12 -6.22
N GLY A 205 -9.11 -19.77 -5.92
CA GLY A 205 -8.06 -20.08 -6.91
C GLY A 205 -7.35 -18.83 -7.43
N SER A 206 -7.25 -17.80 -6.59
CA SER A 206 -6.57 -16.53 -6.86
C SER A 206 -5.21 -16.45 -6.17
N TYR A 207 -4.45 -15.43 -6.54
CA TYR A 207 -3.14 -15.09 -5.97
C TYR A 207 -3.22 -13.76 -5.22
N ALA A 208 -2.26 -13.52 -4.32
CA ALA A 208 -2.16 -12.30 -3.54
C ALA A 208 -0.77 -11.65 -3.66
N TYR A 209 -0.76 -10.33 -3.76
CA TYR A 209 0.35 -9.49 -3.32
C TYR A 209 -0.02 -8.90 -1.96
N ILE A 210 0.92 -8.92 -1.01
CA ILE A 210 0.75 -8.23 0.27
C ILE A 210 1.59 -6.97 0.22
N VAL A 211 1.06 -5.86 0.71
CA VAL A 211 1.77 -4.57 0.72
C VAL A 211 1.56 -3.90 2.07
N GLY A 212 2.57 -3.18 2.54
CA GLY A 212 2.56 -2.42 3.79
C GLY A 212 3.68 -1.40 3.78
N HIS A 213 3.75 -0.58 4.83
CA HIS A 213 4.80 0.44 4.94
C HIS A 213 6.01 -0.09 5.72
N ILE A 214 5.82 -0.39 7.00
CA ILE A 214 6.90 -0.85 7.89
C ILE A 214 7.12 -2.34 7.65
N PRO A 215 8.30 -2.79 7.21
CA PRO A 215 8.55 -4.19 6.91
C PRO A 215 8.78 -5.04 8.18
N PRO A 216 8.39 -6.34 8.20
CA PRO A 216 8.62 -7.25 9.32
C PRO A 216 10.06 -7.81 9.32
N ILE A 217 11.05 -6.92 9.38
CA ILE A 217 12.48 -7.27 9.29
C ILE A 217 13.29 -6.70 10.46
N ILE A 218 14.52 -7.21 10.60
CA ILE A 218 15.60 -6.53 11.31
C ILE A 218 16.25 -5.59 10.31
N ASP A 219 16.32 -4.30 10.64
CA ASP A 219 16.92 -3.28 9.78
C ASP A 219 18.40 -3.60 9.51
N SER A 220 18.77 -3.58 8.23
CA SER A 220 20.13 -3.82 7.77
C SER A 220 21.12 -2.71 8.17
N TYR A 221 20.64 -1.48 8.40
CA TYR A 221 21.48 -0.34 8.78
C TYR A 221 21.68 -0.26 10.29
N GLY A 222 20.58 -0.24 11.06
CA GLY A 222 20.60 -0.10 12.52
C GLY A 222 20.74 -1.42 13.28
N GLY A 223 20.46 -2.57 12.66
CA GLY A 223 20.40 -3.87 13.34
C GLY A 223 19.21 -4.04 14.28
N GLU A 224 18.23 -3.12 14.22
CA GLU A 224 17.08 -3.07 15.11
C GLU A 224 15.84 -3.67 14.44
N SER A 225 15.01 -4.37 15.22
CA SER A 225 13.74 -4.89 14.73
C SER A 225 12.79 -3.75 14.39
N GLN A 226 12.19 -3.76 13.20
CA GLN A 226 11.19 -2.77 12.82
C GLN A 226 9.85 -3.07 13.48
N TRP A 227 9.49 -4.34 13.63
CA TRP A 227 8.28 -4.79 14.31
C TRP A 227 8.57 -5.36 15.69
N GLU A 228 7.59 -5.33 16.58
CA GLU A 228 7.60 -6.16 17.77
C GLU A 228 7.69 -7.64 17.39
N LEU A 229 8.57 -8.38 18.07
CA LEU A 229 8.91 -9.77 17.72
C LEU A 229 7.67 -10.66 17.60
N LYS A 230 6.68 -10.48 18.48
CA LYS A 230 5.45 -11.28 18.47
C LYS A 230 4.63 -11.08 17.19
N TYR A 231 4.58 -9.87 16.66
CA TYR A 231 3.87 -9.55 15.41
C TYR A 231 4.65 -10.08 14.21
N MET A 232 5.98 -9.94 14.21
CA MET A 232 6.84 -10.50 13.17
C MET A 232 6.68 -12.02 13.07
N LEU A 233 6.74 -12.75 14.19
CA LEU A 233 6.54 -14.21 14.22
C LEU A 233 5.13 -14.62 13.81
N THR A 234 4.12 -13.85 14.22
CA THR A 234 2.73 -14.11 13.84
C THR A 234 2.52 -13.93 12.33
N TYR A 235 3.06 -12.87 11.75
CA TYR A 235 3.00 -12.61 10.32
C TYR A 235 3.75 -13.65 9.51
N GLN A 236 4.96 -14.01 9.94
CA GLN A 236 5.75 -15.08 9.33
C GLN A 236 4.95 -16.39 9.28
N ALA A 237 4.35 -16.81 10.40
CA ALA A 237 3.54 -18.02 10.45
C ALA A 237 2.31 -17.96 9.52
N ILE A 238 1.71 -16.78 9.33
CA ILE A 238 0.62 -16.60 8.36
C ILE A 238 1.15 -16.78 6.94
N VAL A 239 2.20 -16.07 6.54
CA VAL A 239 2.74 -16.15 5.18
C VAL A 239 3.23 -17.56 4.85
N GLU A 240 3.89 -18.24 5.78
CA GLU A 240 4.36 -19.62 5.63
C GLU A 240 3.23 -20.64 5.43
N ALA A 241 2.01 -20.32 5.86
CA ALA A 241 0.82 -21.16 5.64
C ALA A 241 0.25 -21.03 4.22
N PHE A 242 0.62 -20.00 3.45
CA PHE A 242 0.07 -19.69 2.13
C PHE A 242 1.12 -19.50 1.00
N PRO A 243 2.19 -20.34 0.92
CA PRO A 243 3.29 -20.13 -0.02
C PRO A 243 2.85 -20.25 -1.50
N ASP A 244 1.78 -21.00 -1.76
CA ASP A 244 1.30 -21.25 -3.11
C ASP A 244 0.49 -20.08 -3.69
N ILE A 245 -0.04 -19.19 -2.85
CA ILE A 245 -0.91 -18.09 -3.29
C ILE A 245 -0.29 -16.70 -3.12
N ILE A 246 0.61 -16.52 -2.15
CA ILE A 246 1.33 -15.25 -1.98
C ILE A 246 2.46 -15.21 -3.01
N LYS A 247 2.42 -14.22 -3.92
CA LYS A 247 3.35 -14.14 -5.06
C LYS A 247 4.32 -12.98 -4.99
N ALA A 248 4.03 -11.98 -4.15
CA ALA A 248 4.94 -10.88 -3.84
C ALA A 248 4.55 -10.27 -2.48
N GLN A 249 5.54 -9.64 -1.85
CA GLN A 249 5.43 -8.81 -0.67
C GLN A 249 6.29 -7.58 -0.87
#